data_AF-A0A6M0QW93-F1
#
_entry.id   AF-A0A6M0QW93-F1
#
_cell.length_a   1.000
_cell.length_b   1.000
_cell.length_c   1.000
_cell.angle_alpha   90.00
_cell.angle_beta   90.00
_cell.angle_gamma   90.00
#
_symmetry.space_group_name_H-M   'P 1'
#
loop_
_entity.id
_entity.type
_entity.pdbx_description
1 polymer ?
#
loop_
_entity_poly.entity_id
_entity_poly.type
_entity_poly.pdbx_seq_one_letter_code
_entity_poly.pdbx_strand_id
1 'polypeptide(L)'
;MDRLNIEAMTLKELQSLEKSIAKSISTFKGRQKAEALAKVEALAKELGFVLTDLIGAERPKSIRAPATAKYHHPENFSITWSGRGRRPQWFIDHVDAGNDPSTLAV
;
A
#
# COMPACT_ATOMS: atom_id res chain seq x y z
N MET A 1 -33.43 18.29 -21.76
CA MET A 1 -32.61 18.91 -20.70
C MET A 1 -33.58 19.61 -19.76
N ASP A 2 -33.89 18.98 -18.64
CA ASP A 2 -34.83 19.55 -17.66
C ASP A 2 -34.20 20.80 -17.05
N ARG A 3 -34.83 21.94 -17.30
CA ARG A 3 -34.41 23.23 -16.75
C ARG A 3 -34.91 23.25 -15.30
N LEU A 4 -34.01 23.07 -14.34
CA LEU A 4 -34.32 23.19 -12.91
C LEU A 4 -34.98 24.56 -12.65
N ASN A 5 -36.17 24.58 -12.06
CA ASN A 5 -36.87 25.82 -11.71
C ASN A 5 -36.30 26.40 -10.41
N ILE A 6 -35.24 27.18 -10.54
CA ILE A 6 -34.50 27.80 -9.43
C ILE A 6 -35.33 28.90 -8.75
N GLU A 7 -36.20 29.58 -9.49
CA GLU A 7 -36.97 30.73 -8.97
C GLU A 7 -38.08 30.34 -7.99
N ALA A 8 -38.58 29.10 -8.07
CA ALA A 8 -39.57 28.57 -7.13
C ALA A 8 -38.96 27.99 -5.84
N MET A 9 -37.62 27.89 -5.75
CA MET A 9 -36.93 27.29 -4.60
C MET A 9 -36.79 28.28 -3.45
N THR A 10 -36.88 27.77 -2.23
CA THR A 10 -36.63 28.55 -1.03
C THR A 10 -35.12 28.83 -0.87
N LEU A 11 -34.76 29.86 -0.11
CA LEU A 11 -33.37 30.22 0.16
C LEU A 11 -32.55 29.05 0.74
N LYS A 12 -33.18 28.21 1.57
CA LYS A 12 -32.53 27.02 2.15
C LYS A 12 -32.22 25.95 1.10
N GLU A 13 -33.12 25.75 0.14
CA GLU A 13 -32.93 24.79 -0.95
C GLU A 13 -31.87 25.29 -1.93
N LEU A 14 -31.85 26.59 -2.23
CA LEU A 14 -30.80 27.22 -3.04
C LEU A 14 -29.42 27.05 -2.41
N GLN A 15 -29.28 27.29 -1.10
CA GLN A 15 -28.02 27.07 -0.38
C GLN A 15 -27.60 25.59 -0.36
N SER A 16 -28.55 24.68 -0.25
CA SER A 16 -28.28 23.24 -0.33
C SER A 16 -27.79 22.84 -1.74
N LEU A 17 -28.42 23.38 -2.78
CA LEU A 17 -28.05 23.15 -4.17
C LEU A 17 -26.65 23.70 -4.46
N GLU A 18 -26.33 24.90 -3.99
CA GLU A 18 -24.99 25.49 -4.08
C GLU A 18 -23.92 24.58 -3.48
N LYS A 19 -24.14 24.08 -2.26
CA LYS A 19 -23.21 23.15 -1.60
C LYS A 19 -23.03 21.86 -2.40
N SER A 20 -24.12 21.32 -2.95
CA SER A 20 -24.10 20.12 -3.77
C SER A 20 -23.33 20.33 -5.08
N ILE A 21 -23.52 21.48 -5.73
CA ILE A 21 -22.80 21.89 -6.94
C ILE A 21 -21.31 22.06 -6.62
N ALA A 22 -20.96 22.78 -5.55
CA ALA A 22 -19.58 22.98 -5.13
C ALA A 22 -18.86 21.64 -4.87
N LYS A 23 -19.52 20.71 -4.20
CA LYS A 23 -19.02 19.33 -3.99
C LYS A 23 -18.89 18.56 -5.30
N SER A 24 -19.85 18.71 -6.20
CA SER A 24 -19.84 18.03 -7.50
C SER A 24 -18.70 18.53 -8.37
N ILE A 25 -18.43 19.84 -8.37
CA ILE A 25 -17.32 20.48 -9.10
C ILE A 25 -15.97 20.05 -8.51
N SER A 26 -15.82 20.06 -7.19
CA SER A 26 -14.55 19.67 -6.55
C SER A 26 -14.20 18.20 -6.82
N THR A 27 -15.20 17.32 -6.85
CA THR A 27 -15.03 15.90 -7.16
C THR A 27 -15.01 15.59 -8.66
N PHE A 28 -15.40 16.53 -9.52
CA PHE A 28 -15.48 16.33 -10.98
C PHE A 28 -14.13 15.98 -11.59
N LYS A 29 -13.09 16.76 -11.28
CA LYS A 29 -11.73 16.49 -11.78
C LYS A 29 -11.20 15.13 -11.33
N GLY A 30 -11.53 14.71 -10.10
CA GLY A 30 -11.17 13.38 -9.58
C GLY A 30 -11.85 12.25 -10.35
N ARG A 31 -13.17 12.37 -10.59
CA ARG A 31 -13.93 11.41 -11.40
C ARG A 31 -13.42 11.34 -12.84
N GLN A 32 -13.18 12.50 -13.46
CA GLN A 32 -12.65 12.58 -14.82
C GLN A 32 -11.25 11.94 -14.93
N LYS A 33 -10.37 12.17 -13.95
CA LYS A 33 -9.05 11.53 -13.90
C LYS A 33 -9.15 10.02 -13.73
N ALA A 34 -10.04 9.53 -12.86
CA ALA A 34 -10.26 8.11 -12.66
C ALA A 34 -10.82 7.43 -13.92
N GLU A 35 -11.76 8.08 -14.61
CA GLU A 35 -12.31 7.60 -15.88
C GLU A 35 -11.24 7.56 -16.98
N ALA A 36 -10.40 8.60 -17.07
CA ALA A 36 -9.28 8.63 -18.00
C ALA A 36 -8.29 7.48 -17.71
N LEU A 37 -7.94 7.25 -16.44
CA LEU A 37 -7.08 6.13 -16.05
C LEU A 37 -7.70 4.78 -16.43
N ALA A 38 -8.99 4.57 -16.14
CA ALA A 38 -9.67 3.32 -16.47
C ALA A 38 -9.69 3.05 -17.99
N LYS A 39 -9.89 4.09 -18.82
CA LYS A 39 -9.83 3.98 -20.28
C LYS A 39 -8.44 3.60 -20.76
N VAL A 40 -7.41 4.25 -20.24
CA VAL A 40 -6.02 3.96 -20.61
C VAL A 40 -5.61 2.57 -20.15
N GLU A 41 -6.04 2.13 -18.96
CA GLU A 41 -5.78 0.79 -18.45
C GLU A 41 -6.49 -0.29 -19.27
N ALA A 42 -7.74 -0.06 -19.67
CA ALA A 42 -8.47 -0.97 -20.55
C ALA A 42 -7.77 -1.13 -21.91
N LEU A 43 -7.35 -0.02 -22.53
CA LEU A 43 -6.57 -0.04 -23.78
C LEU A 43 -5.22 -0.74 -23.62
N ALA A 44 -4.51 -0.48 -22.53
CA ALA A 44 -3.25 -1.16 -22.24
C ALA A 44 -3.47 -2.68 -22.16
N LYS A 45 -4.53 -3.11 -21.46
CA LYS A 45 -4.88 -4.52 -21.29
C LYS A 45 -5.26 -5.19 -22.62
N GLU A 46 -6.01 -4.50 -23.49
CA GLU A 46 -6.33 -5.00 -24.83
C GLU A 46 -5.07 -5.26 -25.66
N LEU A 47 -4.06 -4.41 -25.51
CA LEU A 47 -2.77 -4.54 -26.19
C LEU A 47 -1.82 -5.53 -25.49
N GLY A 48 -2.23 -6.17 -24.40
CA GLY A 48 -1.43 -7.12 -23.65
C GLY A 48 -0.40 -6.49 -22.70
N PHE A 49 -0.54 -5.20 -22.39
CA PHE A 49 0.35 -4.46 -21.49
C PHE A 49 -0.35 -4.11 -20.18
N VAL A 50 0.43 -4.02 -19.10
CA VAL A 50 -0.04 -3.43 -17.84
C VAL A 50 0.30 -1.94 -17.87
N LEU A 51 -0.64 -1.09 -17.47
CA LEU A 51 -0.46 0.37 -17.48
C LEU A 51 0.81 0.81 -16.71
N THR A 52 1.17 0.11 -15.62
CA THR A 52 2.39 0.38 -14.86
C THR A 52 3.68 0.18 -15.66
N ASP A 53 3.66 -0.77 -16.61
CA ASP A 53 4.82 -1.09 -17.43
C ASP A 53 4.96 -0.08 -18.58
N LEU A 54 3.87 0.57 -19.02
CA LEU A 54 3.86 1.62 -20.04
C LEU A 54 4.29 3.00 -19.52
N ILE A 55 4.01 3.31 -18.25
CA ILE A 55 4.34 4.62 -17.67
C ILE A 55 5.83 4.71 -17.30
N GLY A 56 6.61 3.63 -17.49
CA GLY A 56 8.04 3.62 -17.17
C GLY A 56 8.34 3.80 -15.67
N ALA A 57 7.31 3.68 -14.82
CA ALA A 57 7.49 3.61 -13.39
C ALA A 57 7.98 2.19 -13.07
N GLU A 58 9.30 1.98 -13.16
CA GLU A 58 9.94 0.82 -12.55
C GLU A 58 9.35 0.69 -11.15
N ARG A 59 8.63 -0.41 -10.89
CA ARG A 59 8.06 -0.68 -9.57
C ARG A 59 9.22 -0.54 -8.60
N PRO A 60 9.20 0.38 -7.62
CA PRO A 60 10.25 0.43 -6.63
C PRO A 60 10.30 -0.97 -6.04
N LYS A 61 11.44 -1.66 -6.21
CA LYS A 61 11.67 -3.00 -5.66
C LYS A 61 11.16 -2.95 -4.24
N SER A 62 10.10 -3.70 -3.96
CA SER A 62 9.51 -3.78 -2.62
C SER A 62 10.67 -4.05 -1.66
N ILE A 63 11.01 -3.03 -0.86
CA ILE A 63 11.98 -3.17 0.22
C ILE A 63 11.28 -4.10 1.20
N ARG A 64 11.58 -5.40 1.10
CA ARG A 64 11.06 -6.40 2.02
C ARG A 64 11.39 -5.92 3.42
N ALA A 65 10.38 -5.89 4.28
CA ALA A 65 10.54 -5.52 5.67
C ALA A 65 11.68 -6.33 6.29
N PRO A 66 12.54 -5.71 7.13
CA PRO A 66 13.63 -6.43 7.79
C PRO A 66 13.06 -7.62 8.56
N ALA A 67 13.65 -8.80 8.34
CA ALA A 67 13.18 -10.03 8.95
C ALA A 67 13.24 -9.91 10.48
N THR A 68 12.13 -10.23 11.15
CA THR A 68 12.04 -10.25 12.60
C THR A 68 13.13 -11.16 13.20
N ALA A 69 13.80 -10.68 14.24
CA ALA A 69 14.73 -11.49 15.03
C ALA A 69 14.00 -12.72 15.58
N LYS A 70 14.52 -13.92 15.31
CA LYS A 70 13.94 -15.19 15.76
C LYS A 70 14.69 -15.77 16.96
N TYR A 71 15.99 -15.48 17.07
CA TYR A 71 16.85 -15.98 18.13
C TYR A 71 17.74 -14.87 18.72
N HIS A 72 18.07 -14.95 20.01
CA HIS A 72 19.01 -14.08 20.73
C HIS A 72 20.21 -14.88 21.23
N HIS A 73 21.35 -14.21 21.41
CA HIS A 73 22.54 -14.82 22.00
C HIS A 73 22.34 -15.06 23.50
N PRO A 74 22.74 -16.23 24.04
CA PRO A 74 22.45 -16.61 25.44
C PRO A 74 23.03 -15.64 26.49
N GLU A 75 24.21 -15.06 26.22
CA GLU A 75 24.86 -14.10 27.13
C GLU A 75 24.63 -12.62 26.78
N ASN A 76 24.19 -12.33 25.55
CA ASN A 76 24.08 -10.95 25.07
C ASN A 76 22.81 -10.76 24.23
N PHE A 77 21.72 -10.40 24.91
CA PHE A 77 20.41 -10.17 24.31
C PHE A 77 20.38 -9.10 23.20
N SER A 78 21.42 -8.27 23.07
CA SER A 78 21.52 -7.30 21.96
C SER A 78 21.90 -7.94 20.63
N ILE A 79 22.47 -9.16 20.64
CA ILE A 79 22.84 -9.89 19.43
C ILE A 79 21.69 -10.82 19.07
N THR A 80 21.05 -10.56 17.93
CA THR A 80 19.93 -11.36 17.46
C THR A 80 20.15 -11.87 16.04
N TRP A 81 19.48 -12.98 15.72
CA TRP A 81 19.51 -13.59 14.41
C TRP A 81 18.09 -13.89 13.96
N SER A 82 17.74 -13.48 12.73
CA SER A 82 16.39 -13.63 12.17
C SER A 82 16.04 -15.06 11.75
N GLY A 83 16.95 -16.02 11.96
CA GLY A 83 16.82 -17.40 11.47
C GLY A 83 16.94 -17.51 9.95
N ARG A 84 17.27 -16.41 9.26
CA ARG A 84 17.47 -16.34 7.80
C ARG A 84 18.93 -15.98 7.51
N GLY A 85 19.52 -16.64 6.51
CA GLY A 85 20.91 -16.41 6.09
C GLY A 85 21.94 -17.22 6.89
N ARG A 86 23.19 -16.73 6.93
CA ARG A 86 24.31 -17.43 7.58
C ARG A 86 24.03 -17.59 9.08
N ARG A 87 24.18 -18.82 9.58
CA ARG A 87 24.08 -19.15 11.00
C ARG A 87 25.22 -18.49 11.79
N PRO A 88 24.93 -17.73 12.86
CA PRO A 88 25.96 -17.19 13.76
C PRO A 88 26.67 -18.31 14.52
N GLN A 89 27.93 -18.06 14.90
CA GLN A 89 28.76 -19.05 15.59
C GLN A 89 28.12 -19.50 16.92
N TRP A 90 27.63 -18.57 17.74
CA TRP A 90 26.96 -18.88 19.00
C TRP A 90 25.73 -19.79 18.86
N PHE A 91 24.99 -19.68 17.74
CA PHE A 91 23.85 -20.55 17.48
C PHE A 91 24.31 -21.96 17.11
N ILE A 92 25.43 -22.07 16.38
CA ILE A 92 26.05 -23.35 16.04
C ILE A 92 26.60 -24.00 17.31
N ASP A 93 27.39 -23.27 18.10
CA ASP A 93 28.00 -23.77 19.33
C ASP A 93 26.93 -24.23 20.33
N HIS A 94 25.80 -23.53 20.43
CA HIS A 94 24.68 -23.92 21.29
C HIS A 94 24.02 -25.22 20.85
N VAL A 95 23.82 -25.40 19.55
CA VAL A 95 23.25 -26.64 18.99
C VAL A 95 24.26 -27.80 19.09
N ASP A 96 25.55 -27.53 18.85
CA ASP A 96 26.63 -28.54 18.97
C ASP A 96 26.86 -28.97 20.42
N ALA A 97 26.59 -28.09 21.40
CA ALA A 97 26.55 -28.44 22.82
C ALA A 97 25.35 -29.33 23.21
N GLY A 98 24.48 -29.68 22.26
CA GLY A 98 23.31 -30.52 22.46
C GLY A 98 22.10 -29.78 23.06
N ASN A 99 22.14 -28.45 23.13
CA ASN A 99 21.04 -27.66 23.66
C ASN A 99 19.99 -27.38 22.58
N ASP A 100 18.73 -27.32 23.01
CA ASP A 100 17.63 -27.09 22.09
C ASP A 100 17.60 -25.62 21.61
N PRO A 101 17.56 -25.35 20.29
CA PRO A 101 17.59 -24.00 19.75
C PRO A 101 16.36 -23.14 20.12
N SER A 102 15.27 -23.73 20.63
CA SER A 102 14.12 -22.97 21.14
C SER A 102 14.44 -22.15 22.39
N THR A 103 15.45 -22.54 23.17
CA THR A 103 15.91 -21.79 24.35
C THR A 103 16.49 -20.43 23.99
N LEU A 104 16.96 -20.27 22.76
CA LEU A 104 17.48 -19.00 22.23
C LEU A 104 16.40 -18.19 21.51
N ALA A 105 15.16 -18.67 21.41
CA ALA A 105 14.11 -17.95 20.70
C ALA A 105 13.73 -16.64 21.43
N VAL A 106 13.39 -15.60 20.66
CA VAL A 106 12.81 -14.34 21.18
C VAL A 106 11.29 -14.39 21.07
#